data_AF-A0AA96EDD5-F1
#
_entry.id   AF-A0AA96EDD5-F1
#
_cell.length_a   1.000
_cell.length_b   1.000
_cell.length_c   1.000
_cell.angle_alpha   90.00
_cell.angle_beta   90.00
_cell.angle_gamma   90.00
#
_symmetry.space_group_name_H-M   'P 1'
#
loop_
_entity.id
_entity.type
_entity.pdbx_description
1 polymer ?
#
loop_
_entity_poly.entity_id
_entity_poly.type
_entity_poly.pdbx_seq_one_letter_code
_entity_poly.pdbx_strand_id
1 'polypeptide(L)' 'MIAIRSYPTALDAELARLRLAWADIPTTVSGIDLGMQGGTTGVQLWVPEAFAEAARAVLDAPEE' A
#
# COMPACT_ATOMS: atom_id res chain seq x y z
N MET A 1 -8.72 -9.62 1.89
CA MET A 1 -7.69 -8.60 1.60
C MET A 1 -8.35 -7.53 0.75
N ILE A 2 -8.14 -6.26 1.07
CA ILE A 2 -8.64 -5.13 0.29
C ILE A 2 -7.48 -4.20 -0.06
N ALA A 3 -7.53 -3.57 -1.23
CA ALA A 3 -6.58 -2.53 -1.59
C ALA A 3 -6.97 -1.22 -0.88
N ILE A 4 -6.01 -0.61 -0.18
CA ILE A 4 -6.25 0.64 0.58
C ILE A 4 -5.58 1.86 -0.05
N ARG A 5 -4.53 1.65 -0.85
CA ARG A 5 -3.79 2.73 -1.52
C ARG A 5 -3.05 2.19 -2.75
N SER A 6 -2.89 3.04 -3.75
CA SER A 6 -2.05 2.79 -4.92
C SER A 6 -0.86 3.73 -4.93
N TYR A 7 0.27 3.26 -5.42
CA TYR A 7 1.54 3.95 -5.47
C TYR A 7 2.09 3.94 -6.91
N PRO A 8 2.78 5.00 -7.33
CA PRO A 8 3.37 5.08 -8.66
C PRO A 8 4.60 4.18 -8.81
N THR A 9 5.29 3.84 -7.71
CA THR A 9 6.46 2.97 -7.72
C THR A 9 6.37 1.86 -6.67
N ALA A 10 7.09 0.77 -6.89
CA ALA A 10 7.23 -0.30 -5.91
C ALA A 10 7.95 0.18 -4.64
N LEU A 11 8.88 1.13 -4.77
CA LEU A 11 9.60 1.69 -3.62
C LEU A 11 8.65 2.43 -2.67
N ASP A 12 7.79 3.29 -3.19
CA ASP A 12 6.81 4.03 -2.38
C ASP A 12 5.85 3.07 -1.66
N ALA A 13 5.41 2.01 -2.35
CA ALA A 13 4.56 0.99 -1.76
C ALA A 13 5.27 0.18 -0.66
N GLU A 14 6.56 -0.12 -0.85
CA GLU A 14 7.35 -0.87 0.14
C GLU A 14 7.62 -0.02 1.39
N LEU A 15 7.90 1.28 1.24
CA LEU A 15 8.03 2.19 2.39
C LEU A 15 6.75 2.23 3.24
N ALA A 16 5.60 2.30 2.57
CA ALA A 16 4.31 2.24 3.25
C ALA A 16 4.03 0.90 3.92
N ARG A 17 4.41 -0.20 3.27
CA ARG A 17 4.34 -1.54 3.86
C ARG A 17 5.20 -1.62 5.13
N LEU A 18 6.42 -1.07 5.11
CA LEU A 18 7.31 -1.06 6.27
C LEU A 18 6.71 -0.28 7.44
N ARG A 19 6.10 0.89 7.19
CA ARG A 19 5.38 1.65 8.23
C ARG A 19 4.26 0.84 8.87
N LEU A 20 3.48 0.13 8.05
CA LEU A 20 2.42 -0.75 8.54
C LEU A 20 2.96 -1.96 9.28
N ALA A 21 4.08 -2.54 8.83
CA ALA A 21 4.74 -3.63 9.52
C ALA A 21 5.25 -3.22 10.91
N TRP A 22 5.76 -1.99 11.07
CA TRP A 22 6.13 -1.45 12.38
C TRP A 22 4.92 -1.25 13.31
N ALA A 23 3.73 -1.06 12.76
CA ALA A 23 2.47 -1.00 13.50
C ALA A 23 1.82 -2.39 13.72
N ASP A 24 2.53 -3.49 13.42
CA ASP A 24 2.02 -4.87 13.47
C ASP A 24 0.82 -5.12 12.53
N ILE A 25 0.70 -4.34 11.44
CA ILE A 25 -0.40 -4.44 10.50
C ILE A 25 -0.01 -5.36 9.33
N PRO A 26 -0.69 -6.51 9.16
CA PRO A 26 -0.43 -7.43 8.06
C PRO A 26 -0.72 -6.76 6.71
N THR A 27 0.26 -6.79 5.81
CA THR A 27 0.24 -6.07 4.54
C THR A 27 0.82 -6.88 3.40
N THR A 28 0.34 -6.63 2.19
CA THR A 28 0.88 -7.21 0.95
C THR A 28 0.95 -6.13 -0.12
N VAL A 29 2.10 -6.06 -0.79
CA VAL A 29 2.32 -5.20 -1.95
C VAL A 29 2.09 -6.04 -3.20
N SER A 30 1.22 -5.59 -4.10
CA SER A 30 0.94 -6.26 -5.37
C SER A 30 1.14 -5.29 -6.52
N GLY A 31 2.08 -5.61 -7.41
CA GLY A 31 2.27 -4.88 -8.65
C GLY A 31 1.12 -5.18 -9.62
N ILE A 32 0.47 -4.16 -10.15
CA ILE A 32 -0.44 -4.33 -11.28
C ILE A 32 0.34 -3.94 -12.53
N ASP A 33 0.79 -4.93 -13.28
CA ASP A 33 1.18 -4.72 -14.67
C ASP A 33 -0.09 -4.46 -15.49
N LEU A 34 -0.50 -3.19 -15.58
CA LEU A 34 -1.45 -2.74 -16.61
C LEU A 34 -0.69 -2.62 -17.94
N GLY A 35 -0.13 -3.75 -18.38
CA GLY A 35 0.56 -3.87 -19.65
C GLY A 35 -0.45 -3.86 -20.78
N MET A 36 -0.71 -2.68 -21.36
CA MET A 36 -1.05 -2.48 -22.78
C MET A 36 -1.13 -0.98 -23.08
N GLN A 37 -0.15 -0.48 -23.85
CA GLN A 37 -0.13 0.84 -24.50
C GLN A 37 -0.47 2.05 -23.60
N GLY A 38 0.51 2.54 -22.84
CA GLY A 38 0.47 3.87 -22.21
C GLY A 38 -0.04 3.94 -20.76
N GLY A 39 -0.26 2.80 -20.10
CA GLY A 39 -0.66 2.76 -18.69
C GLY A 39 0.51 2.98 -17.74
N THR A 40 0.37 3.93 -16.80
CA THR A 40 1.27 4.06 -15.64
C THR A 40 1.23 2.76 -14.84
N THR A 41 2.37 2.06 -14.73
CA THR A 41 2.52 0.92 -13.83
C THR A 41 2.23 1.38 -12.41
N GLY A 42 1.21 0.79 -11.78
CA GLY A 42 0.78 1.13 -10.43
C GLY A 42 0.99 -0.06 -9.50
N VAL A 43 1.37 0.21 -8.26
CA VAL A 43 1.52 -0.81 -7.22
C VAL A 43 0.47 -0.59 -6.15
N GLN A 44 -0.28 -1.64 -5.79
CA GLN A 44 -1.30 -1.56 -4.76
C GLN A 44 -0.82 -2.13 -3.44
N LEU A 45 -1.23 -1.48 -2.37
CA LEU A 45 -1.03 -1.93 -1.00
C LEU A 45 -2.33 -2.53 -0.48
N TRP A 46 -2.25 -3.78 -0.04
CA TRP A 46 -3.36 -4.59 0.40
C TRP A 46 -3.24 -4.94 1.88
N VAL A 47 -4.36 -4.91 2.60
CA VAL A 47 -4.46 -5.31 4.02
C VAL A 47 -5.69 -6.19 4.23
N PRO A 48 -5.75 -6.99 5.32
CA PRO A 48 -7.02 -7.58 5.74
C PRO A 48 -8.02 -6.48 6.09
N GLU A 49 -9.29 -6.71 5.75
CA GLU A 49 -10.35 -5.70 5.93
C GLU A 49 -10.47 -5.20 7.37
N ALA A 50 -10.26 -6.10 8.34
CA ALA A 50 -10.26 -5.76 9.77
C ALA A 50 -9.23 -4.70 10.18
N PHE A 51 -8.15 -4.53 9.39
CA PHE A 51 -7.09 -3.56 9.66
C PHE A 51 -7.15 -2.34 8.74
N ALA A 52 -8.17 -2.23 7.87
CA ALA A 52 -8.24 -1.17 6.85
C ALA A 52 -8.21 0.25 7.46
N GLU A 53 -9.01 0.48 8.49
CA GLU A 53 -9.07 1.78 9.17
C GLU A 53 -7.78 2.10 9.93
N ALA A 54 -7.23 1.12 10.68
CA ALA A 54 -5.96 1.28 11.38
C ALA A 54 -4.80 1.58 10.40
N ALA A 55 -4.79 0.88 9.26
CA ALA A 55 -3.78 1.08 8.23
C ALA A 55 -3.85 2.47 7.61
N ARG A 56 -5.06 2.97 7.31
CA ARG A 56 -5.25 4.34 6.82
C ARG A 56 -4.74 5.37 7.82
N ALA A 57 -5.08 5.21 9.09
CA ALA A 57 -4.63 6.11 10.15
C ALA A 57 -3.10 6.20 10.25
N VAL A 58 -2.39 5.07 10.18
CA VAL A 58 -0.91 5.05 10.19
C VAL A 58 -0.31 5.72 8.95
N LEU A 59 -0.92 5.52 7.78
CA LEU A 59 -0.42 6.08 6.52
C LEU A 59 -0.70 7.56 6.31
N ASP A 60 -1.68 8.12 7.04
CA ASP A 60 -2.06 9.54 7.01
C ASP A 60 -1.44 10.34 8.17
N ALA A 61 -0.79 9.66 9.12
CA ALA A 61 -0.06 10.32 10.19
C ALA A 61 1.11 11.14 9.60
N PRO A 62 1.29 12.41 10.00
CA PRO A 62 2.46 13.18 9.61
C PRO A 62 3.72 12.52 10.19
N GLU A 63 4.80 12.48 9.42
CA GLU A 63 6.11 12.12 9.93
C GLU A 63 6.58 13.26 10.84
N GLU A 64 6.68 13.01 12.15
CA GLU A 64 7.24 13.95 13.14
C GLU A 64 8.74 14.18 12.94
#